data_AF-A0A960ZT95-F1
#
_entry.id   AF-A0A960ZT95-F1
#
_cell.length_a   1.000
_cell.length_b   1.000
_cell.length_c   1.000
_cell.angle_alpha   90.00
_cell.angle_beta   90.00
_cell.angle_gamma   90.00
#
_symmetry.space_group_name_H-M   'P 1'
#
loop_
_entity.id
_entity.type
_entity.pdbx_description
1 polymer ?
#
loop_
_entity_poly.entity_id
_entity_poly.type
_entity_poly.pdbx_seq_one_letter_code
_entity_poly.pdbx_strand_id
1 'polypeptide(L)'
;MRAFFVLAISFGLLSKAYTQQNLYEDTFNGGVVGGGYSLGIDTSGTGNFSVSIPTGSTIRQAYLLAGRVGPAPDLTLTLNGTPFTFNSSNAFTGPFQTNYGGDSAVHAIDVTASISPATTAYTIVAPTQSSVSNKYVEFYLYIAFNNAALPSVTSAVFCNDADLNVITKSWTLNTTTPILTANPVGFAVFGGYAGSSTDSEKVTVNGTDLGSFYGPDFNAAGAYGAMAGFQYYNNTLTGYGDDNADQVIFGPDALSNIQAVIPNATTSIPVIFRNNANQIDNHIWTVFLTSSGSAVSSSPEIAVSGNSVDITNGDAAPSLADHTDFDSTAAAGGAVARTFTITNSGTGDLTLTGTAPDYVTLSGTGASHFSVTAQPTSATVASGGGT
;
A
#
# COMPACT_ATOMS: atom_id res chain seq x y z
N MET A 1 43.05 24.18 50.29
CA MET A 1 41.70 24.17 49.70
C MET A 1 41.62 22.97 48.77
N ARG A 2 40.90 21.90 49.13
CA ARG A 2 40.78 20.69 48.30
C ARG A 2 39.61 20.88 47.34
N ALA A 3 39.88 20.97 46.04
CA ALA A 3 38.85 21.04 45.02
C ALA A 3 38.40 19.61 44.69
N PHE A 4 37.11 19.33 44.84
CA PHE A 4 36.49 18.10 44.36
C PHE A 4 35.94 18.35 42.95
N PHE A 5 36.26 17.44 42.02
CA PHE A 5 35.67 17.39 40.70
C PHE A 5 34.50 16.40 40.74
N VAL A 6 33.28 16.87 40.54
CA VAL A 6 32.09 16.01 40.43
C VAL A 6 31.80 15.84 38.95
N LEU A 7 32.03 14.64 38.43
CA LEU A 7 31.61 14.25 37.09
C LEU A 7 30.15 13.79 37.15
N ALA A 8 29.22 14.63 36.71
CA ALA A 8 27.83 14.23 36.51
C ALA A 8 27.71 13.57 35.13
N ILE A 9 27.60 12.25 35.11
CA ILE A 9 27.23 11.50 33.91
C ILE A 9 25.70 11.37 33.91
N SER A 10 25.01 12.16 33.09
CA SER A 10 23.59 11.99 32.85
C SER A 10 23.39 10.84 31.85
N PHE A 11 22.82 9.72 32.28
CA PHE A 11 22.25 8.75 31.36
C PHE A 11 20.92 9.31 30.85
N GLY A 12 20.91 9.82 29.62
CA GLY A 12 19.66 10.04 28.90
C GLY A 12 19.10 8.67 28.53
N LEU A 13 18.03 8.25 29.20
CA LEU A 13 17.17 7.18 28.69
C LEU A 13 16.54 7.68 27.40
N LEU A 14 17.06 7.25 26.25
CA LEU A 14 16.30 7.28 24.99
C LEU A 14 15.16 6.28 25.17
N SER A 15 14.01 6.74 25.66
CA SER A 15 12.77 5.99 25.51
C SER A 15 12.49 5.94 24.01
N LYS A 16 12.64 4.76 23.40
CA LYS A 16 12.17 4.51 22.03
C LYS A 16 10.65 4.75 22.05
N ALA A 17 10.20 5.84 21.44
CA ALA A 17 8.78 6.06 21.23
C ALA A 17 8.35 5.07 20.14
N TYR A 18 7.56 4.07 20.52
CA TYR A 18 6.96 3.14 19.58
C TYR A 18 5.78 3.83 18.90
N THR A 19 5.77 3.83 17.58
CA THR A 19 4.70 4.39 16.75
C THR A 19 4.47 3.48 15.57
N GLN A 20 3.25 2.98 15.42
CA GLN A 20 2.80 2.23 14.25
C GLN A 20 3.44 2.75 12.95
N GLN A 21 4.03 1.84 12.18
CA GLN A 21 4.70 2.17 10.93
C GLN A 21 3.69 2.09 9.79
N ASN A 22 3.45 3.20 9.11
CA ASN A 22 2.62 3.24 7.90
C ASN A 22 3.44 2.69 6.72
N LEU A 23 3.13 1.48 6.28
CA LEU A 23 3.78 0.80 5.16
C LEU A 23 3.32 1.36 3.81
N TYR A 24 2.05 1.72 3.73
CA TYR A 24 1.43 2.18 2.50
C TYR A 24 0.19 2.97 2.82
N GLU A 25 0.05 4.15 2.22
CA GLU A 25 -1.18 4.91 2.21
C GLU A 25 -1.34 5.61 0.87
N ASP A 26 -2.52 5.49 0.25
CA ASP A 26 -2.84 6.22 -0.97
C ASP A 26 -4.35 6.31 -1.22
N THR A 27 -4.73 7.25 -2.08
CA THR A 27 -6.07 7.41 -2.64
C THR A 27 -6.03 7.34 -4.16
N PHE A 28 -6.74 6.39 -4.76
CA PHE A 28 -6.67 6.11 -6.21
C PHE A 28 -7.96 5.49 -6.74
N ASN A 29 -8.23 5.60 -8.05
CA ASN A 29 -9.31 4.87 -8.71
C ASN A 29 -8.98 3.38 -8.78
N GLY A 30 -9.80 2.53 -8.16
CA GLY A 30 -9.56 1.09 -8.15
C GLY A 30 -10.03 0.42 -6.88
N GLY A 31 -9.15 -0.39 -6.30
CA GLY A 31 -9.51 -1.21 -5.14
C GLY A 31 -8.35 -1.86 -4.43
N VAL A 32 -8.70 -2.57 -3.36
CA VAL A 32 -7.80 -3.38 -2.55
C VAL A 32 -8.40 -4.76 -2.36
N VAL A 33 -7.54 -5.77 -2.38
CA VAL A 33 -7.86 -7.14 -1.94
C VAL A 33 -6.77 -7.65 -1.01
N GLY A 34 -7.15 -8.53 -0.09
CA GLY A 34 -6.23 -9.11 0.88
C GLY A 34 -6.66 -10.50 1.33
N GLY A 35 -5.67 -11.32 1.68
CA GLY A 35 -5.87 -12.63 2.29
C GLY A 35 -4.52 -13.21 2.73
N GLY A 36 -4.56 -14.21 3.60
CA GLY A 36 -3.34 -14.73 4.20
C GLY A 36 -3.37 -16.21 4.49
N TYR A 37 -2.42 -16.63 5.32
CA TYR A 37 -2.26 -17.99 5.78
C TYR A 37 -1.51 -18.02 7.11
N SER A 38 -2.07 -18.73 8.08
CA SER A 38 -1.43 -18.97 9.38
C SER A 38 -0.85 -20.39 9.47
N LEU A 39 0.43 -20.50 9.83
CA LEU A 39 1.01 -21.77 10.30
C LEU A 39 0.62 -22.08 11.74
N GLY A 40 0.29 -21.06 12.54
CA GLY A 40 0.17 -21.19 13.99
C GLY A 40 1.41 -21.85 14.60
N ILE A 41 1.25 -22.99 15.26
CA ILE A 41 2.36 -23.70 15.91
C ILE A 41 3.18 -24.59 14.97
N ASP A 42 2.71 -24.85 13.74
CA ASP A 42 3.37 -25.73 12.79
C ASP A 42 4.64 -25.12 12.19
N THR A 43 5.58 -25.96 11.76
CA THR A 43 6.85 -25.51 11.19
C THR A 43 6.82 -25.34 9.67
N SER A 44 5.77 -25.82 9.00
CA SER A 44 5.57 -25.77 7.55
C SER A 44 4.11 -25.95 7.22
N GLY A 45 3.71 -25.54 6.02
CA GLY A 45 2.37 -25.79 5.55
C GLY A 45 2.06 -25.13 4.23
N THR A 46 0.82 -25.32 3.77
CA THR A 46 0.29 -24.75 2.54
C THR A 46 -1.08 -24.15 2.79
N GLY A 47 -1.22 -22.86 2.53
CA GLY A 47 -2.47 -22.13 2.59
C GLY A 47 -2.95 -21.71 1.21
N ASN A 48 -4.27 -21.67 1.03
CA ASN A 48 -4.89 -21.20 -0.20
C ASN A 48 -5.97 -20.17 0.12
N PHE A 49 -5.99 -19.07 -0.62
CA PHE A 49 -7.04 -18.06 -0.53
C PHE A 49 -7.35 -17.49 -1.91
N SER A 50 -8.53 -16.92 -2.04
CA SER A 50 -8.98 -16.30 -3.28
C SER A 50 -9.02 -14.78 -3.13
N VAL A 51 -8.82 -14.09 -4.25
CA VAL A 51 -9.03 -12.65 -4.37
C VAL A 51 -9.79 -12.35 -5.65
N SER A 52 -10.50 -11.22 -5.70
CA SER A 52 -11.24 -10.79 -6.88
C SER A 52 -10.79 -9.41 -7.32
N ILE A 53 -10.04 -9.37 -8.43
CA ILE A 53 -9.60 -8.13 -9.08
C ILE A 53 -10.41 -7.97 -10.37
N PRO A 54 -11.18 -6.88 -10.55
CA PRO A 54 -11.97 -6.67 -11.75
C PRO A 54 -11.12 -6.62 -13.04
N THR A 55 -11.66 -7.12 -14.15
CA THR A 55 -11.02 -7.04 -15.47
C THR A 55 -10.71 -5.58 -15.84
N GLY A 56 -9.58 -5.37 -16.53
CA GLY A 56 -9.10 -4.05 -16.93
C GLY A 56 -8.30 -3.31 -15.84
N SER A 57 -8.07 -3.95 -14.70
CA SER A 57 -7.23 -3.41 -13.64
C SER A 57 -5.73 -3.63 -13.91
N THR A 58 -4.89 -2.77 -13.34
CA THR A 58 -3.43 -2.96 -13.24
C THR A 58 -3.02 -3.01 -11.77
N ILE A 59 -2.00 -3.80 -11.43
CA ILE A 59 -1.50 -3.83 -10.05
C ILE A 59 -0.79 -2.52 -9.75
N ARG A 60 -1.19 -1.88 -8.66
CA ARG A 60 -0.64 -0.61 -8.20
C ARG A 60 0.48 -0.83 -7.20
N GLN A 61 0.19 -1.63 -6.19
CA GLN A 61 1.12 -2.00 -5.14
C GLN A 61 0.71 -3.35 -4.57
N ALA A 62 1.66 -4.23 -4.31
CA ALA A 62 1.40 -5.46 -3.58
C ALA A 62 2.53 -5.77 -2.59
N TYR A 63 2.16 -6.26 -1.41
CA TYR A 63 3.08 -6.67 -0.37
C TYR A 63 2.79 -8.09 0.09
N LEU A 64 3.84 -8.90 0.12
CA LEU A 64 3.85 -10.16 0.86
C LEU A 64 4.42 -9.88 2.25
N LEU A 65 3.57 -10.00 3.26
CA LEU A 65 3.86 -9.71 4.66
C LEU A 65 4.10 -11.00 5.44
N ALA A 66 4.90 -10.91 6.50
CA ALA A 66 5.04 -11.99 7.47
C ALA A 66 5.23 -11.48 8.91
N GLY A 67 4.59 -12.16 9.85
CA GLY A 67 4.88 -12.02 11.28
C GLY A 67 6.06 -12.91 11.67
N ARG A 68 7.18 -12.32 12.11
CA ARG A 68 8.34 -13.04 12.65
C ARG A 68 8.34 -12.94 14.15
N VAL A 69 8.29 -14.09 14.83
CA VAL A 69 8.50 -14.19 16.28
C VAL A 69 9.97 -14.46 16.54
N GLY A 70 10.63 -13.65 17.37
CA GLY A 70 12.02 -13.81 17.78
C GLY A 70 13.05 -13.88 16.64
N PRO A 71 14.35 -14.09 16.92
CA PRO A 71 15.40 -14.18 15.90
C PRO A 71 15.30 -15.46 15.07
N ALA A 72 14.41 -15.46 14.07
CA ALA A 72 14.24 -16.54 13.11
C ALA A 72 15.34 -16.54 12.03
N PRO A 73 15.79 -17.72 11.56
CA PRO A 73 16.56 -17.82 10.33
C PRO A 73 15.76 -17.34 9.12
N ASP A 74 16.47 -16.96 8.05
CA ASP A 74 15.85 -16.61 6.77
C ASP A 74 14.90 -17.71 6.28
N LEU A 75 13.75 -17.30 5.73
CA LEU A 75 12.73 -18.20 5.21
C LEU A 75 12.43 -17.88 3.74
N THR A 76 12.69 -18.83 2.85
CA THR A 76 12.23 -18.76 1.46
C THR A 76 10.93 -19.55 1.30
N LEU A 77 9.80 -18.86 1.22
CA LEU A 77 8.50 -19.47 0.91
C LEU A 77 8.17 -19.31 -0.58
N THR A 78 7.15 -20.00 -1.08
CA THR A 78 6.63 -19.73 -2.43
C THR A 78 5.21 -19.16 -2.42
N LEU A 79 4.97 -18.14 -3.24
CA LEU A 79 3.65 -17.62 -3.57
C LEU A 79 3.31 -18.02 -5.01
N ASN A 80 2.30 -18.87 -5.22
CA ASN A 80 1.98 -19.48 -6.51
C ASN A 80 3.21 -20.11 -7.21
N GLY A 81 4.07 -20.77 -6.42
CA GLY A 81 5.31 -21.40 -6.89
C GLY A 81 6.48 -20.43 -7.11
N THR A 82 6.26 -19.11 -7.03
CA THR A 82 7.34 -18.11 -7.13
C THR A 82 8.01 -17.91 -5.76
N PRO A 83 9.34 -18.06 -5.63
CA PRO A 83 10.02 -17.98 -4.34
C PRO A 83 10.22 -16.53 -3.86
N PHE A 84 9.98 -16.29 -2.57
CA PHE A 84 10.25 -15.03 -1.88
C PHE A 84 10.96 -15.31 -0.55
N THR A 85 12.03 -14.58 -0.28
CA THR A 85 12.87 -14.80 0.92
C THR A 85 12.66 -13.70 1.93
N PHE A 86 12.13 -14.05 3.10
CA PHE A 86 12.12 -13.19 4.28
C PHE A 86 13.45 -13.28 5.02
N ASN A 87 14.04 -12.12 5.30
CA ASN A 87 15.32 -11.99 6.00
C ASN A 87 15.42 -10.60 6.66
N SER A 88 16.56 -10.29 7.25
CA SER A 88 16.79 -9.00 7.92
C SER A 88 16.62 -7.75 7.02
N SER A 89 16.81 -7.85 5.70
CA SER A 89 16.71 -6.68 4.80
C SER A 89 15.28 -6.27 4.48
N ASN A 90 14.30 -7.13 4.79
CA ASN A 90 12.88 -6.85 4.60
C ASN A 90 12.08 -6.86 5.91
N ALA A 91 12.77 -6.76 7.04
CA ALA A 91 12.14 -6.36 8.30
C ALA A 91 11.69 -4.90 8.17
N PHE A 92 10.39 -4.69 8.03
CA PHE A 92 9.83 -3.34 7.85
C PHE A 92 9.80 -2.59 9.18
N THR A 93 9.41 -3.27 10.25
CA THR A 93 9.37 -2.70 11.59
C THR A 93 10.67 -2.96 12.32
N GLY A 94 11.03 -2.06 13.24
CA GLY A 94 12.06 -2.36 14.23
C GLY A 94 11.67 -3.55 15.12
N PRO A 95 12.62 -4.10 15.90
CA PRO A 95 12.31 -5.19 16.80
C PRO A 95 11.33 -4.73 17.88
N PHE A 96 10.35 -5.58 18.16
CA PHE A 96 9.42 -5.50 19.29
C PHE A 96 9.36 -6.84 20.00
N GLN A 97 8.95 -6.84 21.26
CA GLN A 97 8.92 -8.03 22.11
C GLN A 97 7.55 -8.73 22.05
N THR A 98 7.55 -10.06 22.08
CA THR A 98 6.32 -10.87 22.26
C THR A 98 6.52 -11.87 23.41
N ASN A 99 5.45 -12.57 23.81
CA ASN A 99 5.58 -13.64 24.81
C ASN A 99 6.19 -14.93 24.22
N TYR A 100 6.21 -15.05 22.89
CA TYR A 100 6.60 -16.25 22.16
C TYR A 100 8.02 -16.20 21.58
N GLY A 101 8.69 -15.06 21.74
CA GLY A 101 10.07 -14.85 21.32
C GLY A 101 10.50 -13.41 21.58
N GLY A 102 11.82 -13.18 21.63
CA GLY A 102 12.40 -11.84 21.75
C GLY A 102 12.20 -11.02 20.47
N ASP A 103 13.22 -10.28 20.04
CA ASP A 103 13.23 -9.37 18.86
C ASP A 103 12.45 -9.86 17.63
N SER A 104 11.15 -9.57 17.63
CA SER A 104 10.14 -9.92 16.64
C SER A 104 9.94 -8.75 15.68
N ALA A 105 9.43 -9.01 14.48
CA ALA A 105 9.21 -7.96 13.49
C ALA A 105 8.11 -8.34 12.51
N VAL A 106 7.48 -7.32 11.92
CA VAL A 106 6.71 -7.47 10.69
C VAL A 106 7.66 -7.29 9.52
N HIS A 107 7.65 -8.26 8.61
CA HIS A 107 8.38 -8.19 7.36
C HIS A 107 7.46 -7.84 6.21
N ALA A 108 7.98 -7.12 5.21
CA ALA A 108 7.26 -6.77 4.00
C ALA A 108 8.18 -6.88 2.79
N ILE A 109 7.77 -7.69 1.82
CA ILE A 109 8.42 -7.78 0.50
C ILE A 109 7.49 -7.13 -0.51
N ASP A 110 7.99 -6.16 -1.27
CA ASP A 110 7.29 -5.66 -2.44
C ASP A 110 7.25 -6.74 -3.51
N VAL A 111 6.04 -7.21 -3.83
CA VAL A 111 5.80 -8.25 -4.83
C VAL A 111 5.01 -7.71 -6.03
N THR A 112 4.85 -6.39 -6.15
CA THR A 112 4.04 -5.71 -7.16
C THR A 112 4.29 -6.24 -8.58
N ALA A 113 5.56 -6.38 -8.96
CA ALA A 113 5.95 -6.86 -10.28
C ALA A 113 5.68 -8.37 -10.52
N SER A 114 5.39 -9.14 -9.46
CA SER A 114 5.11 -10.58 -9.52
C SER A 114 3.62 -10.91 -9.45
N ILE A 115 2.76 -9.92 -9.19
CA ILE A 115 1.31 -10.10 -9.11
C ILE A 115 0.68 -9.80 -10.46
N SER A 116 -0.22 -10.67 -10.89
CA SER A 116 -1.06 -10.45 -12.07
C SER A 116 -2.49 -10.08 -11.64
N PRO A 117 -3.13 -9.07 -12.28
CA PRO A 117 -4.52 -8.74 -12.00
C PRO A 117 -5.50 -9.83 -12.45
N ALA A 118 -5.05 -10.80 -13.27
CA ALA A 118 -5.86 -11.95 -13.69
C ALA A 118 -5.84 -13.12 -12.69
N THR A 119 -4.95 -13.08 -11.69
CA THR A 119 -4.83 -14.15 -10.70
C THR A 119 -5.91 -14.00 -9.63
N THR A 120 -6.78 -15.01 -9.51
CA THR A 120 -7.90 -15.02 -8.56
C THR A 120 -7.69 -15.92 -7.36
N ALA A 121 -6.61 -16.71 -7.35
CA ALA A 121 -6.27 -17.60 -6.25
C ALA A 121 -4.76 -17.60 -6.00
N TYR A 122 -4.40 -17.61 -4.73
CA TYR A 122 -3.02 -17.63 -4.27
C TYR A 122 -2.79 -18.81 -3.32
N THR A 123 -1.66 -19.46 -3.52
CA THR A 123 -1.14 -20.52 -2.67
C THR A 123 0.16 -20.05 -2.04
N ILE A 124 0.22 -20.03 -0.71
CA ILE A 124 1.45 -19.81 0.06
C ILE A 124 1.94 -21.17 0.54
N VAL A 125 3.19 -21.50 0.21
CA VAL A 125 3.86 -22.72 0.70
C VAL A 125 5.05 -22.31 1.55
N ALA A 126 4.94 -22.50 2.86
CA ALA A 126 6.04 -22.29 3.79
C ALA A 126 6.78 -23.62 4.01
N PRO A 127 8.09 -23.71 3.68
CA PRO A 127 8.85 -24.92 3.91
C PRO A 127 9.09 -25.14 5.41
N THR A 128 9.61 -26.31 5.76
CA THR A 128 9.92 -26.66 7.14
C THR A 128 10.98 -25.73 7.72
N GLN A 129 10.58 -24.99 8.74
CA GLN A 129 11.45 -24.19 9.58
C GLN A 129 12.10 -25.06 10.65
N SER A 130 13.33 -24.71 11.04
CA SER A 130 14.16 -25.51 11.95
C SER A 130 13.64 -25.60 13.39
N SER A 131 12.65 -24.78 13.75
CA SER A 131 12.16 -24.65 15.13
C SER A 131 10.69 -24.24 15.15
N VAL A 132 9.98 -24.67 16.22
CA VAL A 132 8.61 -24.25 16.54
C VAL A 132 8.56 -22.87 17.22
N SER A 133 9.72 -22.39 17.71
CA SER A 133 9.96 -21.05 18.26
C SER A 133 10.95 -20.29 17.38
N ASN A 134 11.01 -18.96 17.48
CA ASN A 134 11.89 -18.14 16.65
C ASN A 134 11.70 -18.42 15.14
N LYS A 135 10.51 -18.13 14.62
CA LYS A 135 10.08 -18.52 13.27
C LYS A 135 9.18 -17.44 12.65
N TYR A 136 8.95 -17.55 11.34
CA TYR A 136 7.85 -16.85 10.67
C TYR A 136 6.58 -17.67 10.85
N VAL A 137 5.48 -17.01 11.24
CA VAL A 137 4.31 -17.72 11.75
C VAL A 137 3.11 -17.51 10.85
N GLU A 138 2.76 -16.26 10.58
CA GLU A 138 1.65 -15.92 9.71
C GLU A 138 2.13 -15.12 8.50
N PHE A 139 1.44 -15.27 7.38
CA PHE A 139 1.74 -14.65 6.10
C PHE A 139 0.51 -13.99 5.51
N TYR A 140 0.68 -12.88 4.81
CA TYR A 140 -0.43 -12.13 4.23
C TYR A 140 -0.05 -11.52 2.88
N LEU A 141 -0.96 -11.55 1.92
CA LEU A 141 -0.81 -10.85 0.65
C LEU A 141 -1.80 -9.68 0.59
N TYR A 142 -1.27 -8.47 0.57
CA TYR A 142 -2.02 -7.24 0.31
C TYR A 142 -1.83 -6.84 -1.15
N ILE A 143 -2.92 -6.48 -1.86
CA ILE A 143 -2.86 -6.01 -3.24
C ILE A 143 -3.77 -4.78 -3.40
N ALA A 144 -3.19 -3.64 -3.76
CA ALA A 144 -3.87 -2.48 -4.32
C ALA A 144 -3.79 -2.51 -5.85
N PHE A 145 -4.88 -2.17 -6.53
CA PHE A 145 -4.95 -2.15 -7.98
C PHE A 145 -5.61 -0.88 -8.51
N ASN A 146 -5.13 -0.36 -9.64
CA ASN A 146 -5.78 0.73 -10.36
C ASN A 146 -6.87 0.19 -11.28
N ASN A 147 -8.01 0.87 -11.33
CA ASN A 147 -9.03 0.67 -12.35
C ASN A 147 -9.80 1.97 -12.57
N ALA A 148 -9.60 2.62 -13.72
CA ALA A 148 -10.21 3.92 -14.02
C ALA A 148 -11.74 3.88 -14.13
N ALA A 149 -12.33 2.69 -14.32
CA ALA A 149 -13.78 2.52 -14.34
C ALA A 149 -14.41 2.44 -12.93
N LEU A 150 -13.60 2.38 -11.87
CA LEU A 150 -14.06 2.29 -10.49
C LEU A 150 -13.92 3.64 -9.76
N PRO A 151 -14.81 3.92 -8.79
CA PRO A 151 -14.61 5.01 -7.83
C PRO A 151 -13.26 4.94 -7.12
N SER A 152 -12.84 6.07 -6.56
CA SER A 152 -11.65 6.15 -5.73
C SER A 152 -11.80 5.36 -4.42
N VAL A 153 -10.71 4.72 -4.00
CA VAL A 153 -10.52 4.10 -2.68
C VAL A 153 -9.38 4.82 -1.96
N THR A 154 -9.50 5.01 -0.65
CA THR A 154 -8.37 5.32 0.23
C THR A 154 -8.00 4.04 0.96
N SER A 155 -6.72 3.67 0.97
CA SER A 155 -6.23 2.55 1.76
C SER A 155 -4.99 2.95 2.54
N ALA A 156 -4.88 2.45 3.78
CA ALA A 156 -3.70 2.56 4.62
C ALA A 156 -3.34 1.20 5.23
N VAL A 157 -2.05 0.90 5.32
CA VAL A 157 -1.50 -0.35 5.85
C VAL A 157 -0.55 -0.04 6.99
N PHE A 158 -0.89 -0.55 8.15
CA PHE A 158 -0.22 -0.18 9.37
C PHE A 158 0.40 -1.38 10.09
N CYS A 159 1.72 -1.43 10.14
CA CYS A 159 2.45 -2.52 10.78
C CYS A 159 2.79 -2.20 12.24
N ASN A 160 2.69 -3.22 13.10
CA ASN A 160 3.02 -3.12 14.51
C ASN A 160 4.53 -2.92 14.72
N ASP A 161 4.91 -1.86 15.41
CA ASP A 161 6.28 -1.66 15.88
C ASP A 161 6.38 -1.65 17.42
N ALA A 162 5.25 -1.80 18.10
CA ALA A 162 5.14 -1.72 19.55
C ALA A 162 5.26 -3.10 20.20
N ASP A 163 5.77 -3.12 21.44
CA ASP A 163 5.87 -4.36 22.20
C ASP A 163 4.49 -5.01 22.38
N LEU A 164 4.39 -6.29 22.00
CA LEU A 164 3.20 -7.11 22.15
C LEU A 164 3.21 -7.89 23.47
N ASN A 165 4.26 -7.81 24.27
CA ASN A 165 4.32 -8.41 25.60
C ASN A 165 3.53 -7.61 26.67
N VAL A 166 2.41 -7.02 26.27
CA VAL A 166 1.48 -6.23 27.10
C VAL A 166 0.05 -6.74 26.94
N ILE A 167 -0.74 -6.61 28.00
CA ILE A 167 -2.16 -7.02 28.03
C ILE A 167 -3.03 -6.14 27.12
N THR A 168 -2.72 -4.86 27.01
CA THR A 168 -3.49 -3.90 26.23
C THR A 168 -2.58 -3.11 25.33
N LYS A 169 -2.91 -3.12 24.03
CA LYS A 169 -2.17 -2.50 22.96
C LYS A 169 -3.04 -1.37 22.43
N SER A 170 -2.62 -0.14 22.65
CA SER A 170 -3.37 1.05 22.23
C SER A 170 -2.68 1.67 21.04
N TRP A 171 -3.38 1.72 19.92
CA TRP A 171 -2.91 2.31 18.67
C TRP A 171 -3.73 3.56 18.37
N THR A 172 -3.13 4.49 17.63
CA THR A 172 -3.88 5.56 16.98
C THR A 172 -3.50 5.50 15.50
N LEU A 173 -4.44 5.00 14.68
CA LEU A 173 -4.24 4.95 13.24
C LEU A 173 -4.32 6.38 12.73
N ASN A 174 -3.19 6.93 12.31
CA ASN A 174 -3.13 8.27 11.75
C ASN A 174 -2.96 8.17 10.24
N THR A 175 -3.91 8.75 9.50
CA THR A 175 -3.85 8.84 8.04
C THR A 175 -3.54 10.27 7.62
N THR A 176 -2.86 10.40 6.50
CA THR A 176 -2.68 11.70 5.81
C THR A 176 -3.95 12.13 5.09
N THR A 177 -4.73 11.19 4.58
CA THR A 177 -6.01 11.44 3.91
C THR A 177 -7.19 11.19 4.85
N PRO A 178 -8.20 12.09 4.89
CA PRO A 178 -9.41 11.87 5.68
C PRO A 178 -10.17 10.61 5.28
N ILE A 179 -10.59 9.84 6.28
CA ILE A 179 -11.41 8.63 6.12
C ILE A 179 -12.88 9.03 6.00
N LEU A 180 -13.46 8.76 4.83
CA LEU A 180 -14.85 9.11 4.54
C LEU A 180 -15.80 7.99 4.94
N THR A 181 -16.89 8.33 5.61
CA THR A 181 -17.91 7.38 6.08
C THR A 181 -19.18 7.41 5.23
N ALA A 182 -19.11 7.93 4.00
CA ALA A 182 -20.23 7.92 3.07
C ALA A 182 -20.55 6.50 2.56
N ASN A 183 -19.53 5.63 2.53
CA ASN A 183 -19.61 4.22 2.18
C ASN A 183 -18.97 3.39 3.33
N PRO A 184 -19.01 2.05 3.29
CA PRO A 184 -18.33 1.22 4.28
C PRO A 184 -16.87 1.63 4.49
N VAL A 185 -16.40 1.46 5.72
CA VAL A 185 -15.00 1.67 6.10
C VAL A 185 -14.47 0.35 6.63
N GLY A 186 -13.63 -0.33 5.84
CA GLY A 186 -13.07 -1.62 6.23
C GLY A 186 -11.91 -1.45 7.20
N PHE A 187 -12.01 -2.10 8.34
CA PHE A 187 -10.95 -2.32 9.31
C PHE A 187 -10.65 -3.81 9.33
N ALA A 188 -9.50 -4.20 8.80
CA ALA A 188 -9.09 -5.60 8.67
C ALA A 188 -7.85 -5.86 9.51
N VAL A 189 -7.83 -6.96 10.26
CA VAL A 189 -6.72 -7.31 11.14
C VAL A 189 -5.95 -8.49 10.58
N PHE A 190 -4.63 -8.36 10.51
CA PHE A 190 -3.70 -9.49 10.36
C PHE A 190 -3.23 -9.91 11.74
N GLY A 191 -3.94 -10.85 12.34
CA GLY A 191 -3.72 -11.36 13.69
C GLY A 191 -2.87 -12.62 13.74
N GLY A 192 -2.58 -13.07 14.96
CA GLY A 192 -1.84 -14.30 15.23
C GLY A 192 -2.12 -14.85 16.63
N TYR A 193 -1.89 -16.15 16.82
CA TYR A 193 -1.95 -16.90 18.09
C TYR A 193 -3.23 -16.92 18.93
N ALA A 194 -4.25 -16.11 18.64
CA ALA A 194 -5.54 -16.22 19.33
C ALA A 194 -6.26 -17.52 18.92
N GLY A 195 -6.32 -18.52 19.82
CA GLY A 195 -6.77 -19.88 19.46
C GLY A 195 -8.21 -20.23 19.86
N SER A 196 -8.84 -19.49 20.77
CA SER A 196 -10.16 -19.87 21.30
C SER A 196 -10.91 -18.70 21.92
N SER A 197 -12.18 -18.86 22.28
CA SER A 197 -12.92 -17.78 22.94
C SER A 197 -12.31 -17.33 24.27
N THR A 198 -11.60 -18.23 24.98
CA THR A 198 -10.84 -17.90 26.19
C THR A 198 -9.46 -17.32 25.91
N ASP A 199 -8.93 -17.58 24.72
CA ASP A 199 -7.65 -17.07 24.22
C ASP A 199 -7.91 -16.25 22.95
N SER A 200 -8.49 -15.07 23.18
CA SER A 200 -9.04 -14.20 22.15
C SER A 200 -8.57 -12.77 22.34
N GLU A 201 -8.53 -12.02 21.25
CA GLU A 201 -8.16 -10.62 21.27
C GLU A 201 -9.39 -9.73 21.02
N LYS A 202 -9.73 -8.94 22.03
CA LYS A 202 -10.81 -7.98 21.96
C LYS A 202 -10.39 -6.74 21.21
N VAL A 203 -11.25 -6.25 20.31
CA VAL A 203 -11.01 -5.07 19.49
C VAL A 203 -11.97 -3.96 19.89
N THR A 204 -11.43 -2.76 20.14
CA THR A 204 -12.21 -1.55 20.38
C THR A 204 -11.74 -0.46 19.44
N VAL A 205 -12.66 0.14 18.68
CA VAL A 205 -12.37 1.22 17.73
C VAL A 205 -13.15 2.45 18.14
N ASN A 206 -12.44 3.57 18.31
CA ASN A 206 -13.02 4.85 18.72
C ASN A 206 -13.93 4.73 19.96
N GLY A 207 -13.49 3.93 20.94
CA GLY A 207 -14.23 3.66 22.18
C GLY A 207 -15.39 2.66 22.04
N THR A 208 -15.72 2.20 20.83
CA THR A 208 -16.75 1.19 20.59
C THR A 208 -16.15 -0.20 20.58
N ASP A 209 -16.71 -1.09 21.41
CA ASP A 209 -16.37 -2.51 21.42
C ASP A 209 -16.92 -3.20 20.17
N LEU A 210 -16.04 -3.83 19.38
CA LEU A 210 -16.41 -4.55 18.16
C LEU A 210 -16.56 -6.06 18.40
N GLY A 211 -16.11 -6.58 19.54
CA GLY A 211 -16.05 -8.02 19.81
C GLY A 211 -14.61 -8.54 19.86
N SER A 212 -14.40 -9.81 19.51
CA SER A 212 -13.10 -10.47 19.67
C SER A 212 -12.84 -11.52 18.61
N PHE A 213 -11.64 -11.48 18.02
CA PHE A 213 -11.20 -12.50 17.08
C PHE A 213 -10.44 -13.61 17.81
N TYR A 214 -10.55 -14.84 17.31
CA TYR A 214 -9.89 -16.05 17.79
C TYR A 214 -10.15 -17.25 16.88
N GLY A 215 -9.34 -18.28 17.05
CA GLY A 215 -9.50 -19.55 16.34
C GLY A 215 -8.76 -19.58 15.00
N PRO A 216 -8.92 -20.68 14.26
CA PRO A 216 -8.29 -20.85 12.96
C PRO A 216 -8.98 -20.00 11.91
N ASP A 217 -8.20 -19.23 11.15
CA ASP A 217 -8.63 -18.71 9.85
C ASP A 217 -9.05 -19.88 8.93
N PHE A 218 -9.94 -19.64 7.96
CA PHE A 218 -10.58 -20.68 7.15
C PHE A 218 -9.58 -21.62 6.45
N ASN A 219 -8.35 -21.16 6.22
CA ASN A 219 -7.28 -21.89 5.54
C ASN A 219 -6.05 -22.19 6.42
N ALA A 220 -6.13 -21.96 7.74
CA ALA A 220 -5.00 -22.12 8.65
C ALA A 220 -4.52 -23.58 8.76
N ALA A 221 -3.24 -23.78 9.06
CA ALA A 221 -2.65 -25.10 9.30
C ALA A 221 -3.13 -25.75 10.61
N GLY A 222 -3.42 -24.91 11.61
CA GLY A 222 -3.76 -25.32 12.97
C GLY A 222 -4.81 -24.40 13.59
N ALA A 223 -4.97 -24.44 14.90
CA ALA A 223 -6.07 -23.80 15.63
C ALA A 223 -5.96 -22.27 15.80
N TYR A 224 -5.01 -21.61 15.14
CA TYR A 224 -4.59 -20.24 15.45
C TYR A 224 -4.51 -19.37 14.19
N GLY A 225 -4.61 -18.06 14.41
CA GLY A 225 -4.23 -17.05 13.43
C GLY A 225 -5.38 -16.53 12.58
N ALA A 226 -6.52 -16.28 13.22
CA ALA A 226 -7.59 -15.45 12.67
C ALA A 226 -7.02 -14.16 12.03
N MET A 227 -7.37 -13.92 10.78
CA MET A 227 -6.95 -12.77 10.00
C MET A 227 -7.97 -12.49 8.89
N ALA A 228 -8.09 -11.22 8.50
CA ALA A 228 -9.12 -10.83 7.56
C ALA A 228 -8.76 -11.14 6.11
N GLY A 229 -9.55 -11.95 5.42
CA GLY A 229 -9.68 -11.97 3.97
C GLY A 229 -10.73 -10.96 3.51
N PHE A 230 -10.38 -10.04 2.60
CA PHE A 230 -11.33 -9.00 2.19
C PHE A 230 -11.07 -8.42 0.81
N GLN A 231 -12.07 -7.69 0.30
CA GLN A 231 -11.94 -6.73 -0.78
C GLN A 231 -12.64 -5.42 -0.45
N TYR A 232 -12.07 -4.32 -0.97
CA TYR A 232 -12.72 -3.02 -1.03
C TYR A 232 -12.57 -2.42 -2.42
N TYR A 233 -13.68 -2.30 -3.15
CA TYR A 233 -13.75 -1.52 -4.39
C TYR A 233 -15.20 -1.23 -4.73
N ASN A 234 -15.44 -0.29 -5.66
CA ASN A 234 -16.79 0.09 -6.06
C ASN A 234 -17.68 0.46 -4.85
N ASN A 235 -17.10 1.20 -3.90
CA ASN A 235 -17.75 1.62 -2.65
C ASN A 235 -18.35 0.46 -1.82
N THR A 236 -17.84 -0.75 -2.01
CA THR A 236 -18.33 -1.97 -1.37
C THR A 236 -17.20 -2.67 -0.64
N LEU A 237 -17.45 -3.04 0.62
CA LEU A 237 -16.61 -3.94 1.39
C LEU A 237 -17.19 -5.35 1.30
N THR A 238 -16.33 -6.35 1.13
CA THR A 238 -16.75 -7.77 1.14
C THR A 238 -15.68 -8.59 1.85
N GLY A 239 -16.09 -9.41 2.81
CA GLY A 239 -15.23 -10.41 3.45
C GLY A 239 -15.12 -11.67 2.60
N TYR A 240 -14.00 -12.37 2.74
CA TYR A 240 -13.76 -13.67 2.13
C TYR A 240 -13.71 -14.75 3.21
N GLY A 241 -13.98 -16.00 2.83
CA GLY A 241 -13.89 -17.11 3.77
C GLY A 241 -14.89 -16.98 4.92
N ASP A 242 -14.35 -16.83 6.12
CA ASP A 242 -15.05 -16.69 7.39
C ASP A 242 -15.17 -15.24 7.90
N ASP A 243 -14.74 -14.26 7.11
CA ASP A 243 -14.93 -12.85 7.42
C ASP A 243 -16.26 -12.28 6.94
N ASN A 244 -16.85 -11.39 7.73
CA ASN A 244 -18.09 -10.70 7.39
C ASN A 244 -17.90 -9.18 7.33
N ALA A 245 -18.50 -8.56 6.30
CA ALA A 245 -18.45 -7.10 6.11
C ALA A 245 -19.49 -6.38 6.98
N ASP A 246 -19.60 -6.76 8.26
CA ASP A 246 -20.46 -6.14 9.25
C ASP A 246 -19.61 -5.50 10.38
N GLN A 247 -20.23 -4.94 11.41
CA GLN A 247 -19.48 -4.25 12.48
C GLN A 247 -18.81 -5.22 13.46
N VAL A 248 -19.30 -6.46 13.57
CA VAL A 248 -18.98 -7.40 14.65
C VAL A 248 -17.73 -8.20 14.29
N ILE A 249 -16.80 -8.29 15.24
CA ILE A 249 -15.66 -9.20 15.18
C ILE A 249 -15.98 -10.37 16.11
N PHE A 250 -16.08 -11.59 15.58
CA PHE A 250 -16.37 -12.78 16.39
C PHE A 250 -15.80 -14.06 15.80
N GLY A 251 -15.00 -14.76 16.61
CA GLY A 251 -14.38 -16.01 16.15
C GLY A 251 -13.31 -15.70 15.12
N PRO A 252 -13.22 -16.43 14.00
CA PRO A 252 -12.14 -16.22 13.05
C PRO A 252 -12.33 -14.95 12.20
N ASP A 253 -13.53 -14.38 12.18
CA ASP A 253 -13.82 -13.09 11.54
C ASP A 253 -12.99 -11.98 12.18
N ALA A 254 -12.09 -11.42 11.38
CA ALA A 254 -11.16 -10.36 11.76
C ALA A 254 -11.37 -9.10 10.91
N LEU A 255 -12.50 -9.01 10.20
CA LEU A 255 -12.94 -7.87 9.42
C LEU A 255 -14.05 -7.10 10.16
N SER A 256 -14.03 -5.78 10.06
CA SER A 256 -15.14 -4.95 10.56
C SER A 256 -15.40 -3.76 9.64
N ASN A 257 -16.68 -3.49 9.38
CA ASN A 257 -17.14 -2.23 8.84
C ASN A 257 -17.32 -1.21 9.97
N ILE A 258 -16.31 -0.36 10.15
CA ILE A 258 -16.26 0.64 11.22
C ILE A 258 -16.92 1.98 10.85
N GLN A 259 -17.64 2.04 9.72
CA GLN A 259 -18.29 3.25 9.22
C GLN A 259 -19.16 3.97 10.27
N ALA A 260 -19.88 3.21 11.10
CA ALA A 260 -20.81 3.75 12.10
C ALA A 260 -20.12 4.15 13.42
N VAL A 261 -18.85 3.77 13.63
CA VAL A 261 -18.16 3.97 14.92
C VAL A 261 -17.10 5.06 14.89
N ILE A 262 -16.82 5.66 13.72
CA ILE A 262 -15.88 6.77 13.58
C ILE A 262 -16.55 8.05 13.05
N PRO A 263 -16.02 9.25 13.35
CA PRO A 263 -16.48 10.48 12.71
C PRO A 263 -16.14 10.51 11.23
N ASN A 264 -17.03 11.10 10.42
CA ASN A 264 -16.74 11.36 9.01
C ASN A 264 -15.52 12.29 8.85
N ALA A 265 -14.68 12.01 7.86
CA ALA A 265 -13.48 12.77 7.53
C ALA A 265 -12.46 12.86 8.69
N THR A 266 -12.41 11.84 9.55
CA THR A 266 -11.34 11.74 10.56
C THR A 266 -10.02 11.32 9.91
N THR A 267 -8.91 11.81 10.45
CA THR A 267 -7.55 11.35 10.14
C THR A 267 -6.90 10.62 11.30
N SER A 268 -7.64 10.41 12.39
CA SER A 268 -7.14 9.80 13.61
C SER A 268 -8.19 8.85 14.19
N ILE A 269 -7.84 7.58 14.30
CA ILE A 269 -8.73 6.53 14.78
C ILE A 269 -8.02 5.81 15.93
N PRO A 270 -8.44 6.03 17.19
CA PRO A 270 -7.90 5.28 18.30
C PRO A 270 -8.44 3.85 18.29
N VAL A 271 -7.56 2.88 18.47
CA VAL A 271 -7.84 1.45 18.44
C VAL A 271 -7.20 0.81 19.66
N ILE A 272 -7.89 -0.14 20.27
CA ILE A 272 -7.37 -0.90 21.40
C ILE A 272 -7.56 -2.38 21.11
N PHE A 273 -6.47 -3.13 21.26
CA PHE A 273 -6.49 -4.58 21.33
C PHE A 273 -6.24 -4.99 22.78
N ARG A 274 -7.05 -5.92 23.29
CA ARG A 274 -6.87 -6.47 24.64
C ARG A 274 -7.19 -7.95 24.68
N ASN A 275 -6.28 -8.76 25.20
CA ASN A 275 -6.54 -10.17 25.45
C ASN A 275 -7.65 -10.34 26.51
N ASN A 276 -8.69 -11.15 26.21
CA ASN A 276 -9.85 -11.32 27.08
C ASN A 276 -9.55 -12.03 28.40
N ALA A 277 -8.54 -12.91 28.43
CA ALA A 277 -8.08 -13.56 29.66
C ALA A 277 -7.18 -12.64 30.53
N ASN A 278 -6.94 -11.39 30.11
CA ASN A 278 -5.98 -10.48 30.71
C ASN A 278 -4.56 -11.05 30.76
N GLN A 279 -4.19 -11.78 29.71
CA GLN A 279 -2.87 -12.38 29.55
C GLN A 279 -2.05 -11.63 28.50
N ILE A 280 -0.78 -12.01 28.40
CA ILE A 280 0.16 -11.50 27.40
C ILE A 280 0.40 -12.62 26.40
N ASP A 281 -0.31 -12.59 25.28
CA ASP A 281 -0.39 -13.74 24.38
C ASP A 281 -0.40 -13.29 22.92
N ASN A 282 -1.58 -12.93 22.42
CA ASN A 282 -1.88 -12.75 21.00
C ASN A 282 -1.04 -11.69 20.27
N HIS A 283 -0.89 -11.93 18.97
CA HIS A 283 -0.19 -11.03 18.07
C HIS A 283 -1.15 -10.20 17.21
N ILE A 284 -0.76 -8.94 17.02
CA ILE A 284 -1.35 -8.04 16.03
C ILE A 284 -0.20 -7.60 15.14
N TRP A 285 -0.14 -8.12 13.92
CA TRP A 285 0.95 -7.82 13.01
C TRP A 285 0.67 -6.54 12.23
N THR A 286 -0.49 -6.50 11.59
CA THR A 286 -0.86 -5.39 10.71
C THR A 286 -2.35 -5.09 10.84
N VAL A 287 -2.71 -3.82 10.71
CA VAL A 287 -4.10 -3.38 10.49
C VAL A 287 -4.18 -2.74 9.12
N PHE A 288 -5.19 -3.12 8.34
CA PHE A 288 -5.53 -2.50 7.07
C PHE A 288 -6.76 -1.64 7.25
N LEU A 289 -6.70 -0.42 6.73
CA LEU A 289 -7.82 0.51 6.70
C LEU A 289 -8.19 0.77 5.25
N THR A 290 -9.48 0.72 4.93
CA THR A 290 -10.01 1.07 3.60
C THR A 290 -11.28 1.90 3.73
N SER A 291 -11.45 2.88 2.86
CA SER A 291 -12.69 3.65 2.72
C SER A 291 -12.85 4.12 1.29
N SER A 292 -14.03 4.63 0.95
CA SER A 292 -14.18 5.36 -0.30
C SER A 292 -13.26 6.57 -0.26
N GLY A 293 -12.54 6.80 -1.35
CA GLY A 293 -11.63 7.93 -1.49
C GLY A 293 -12.37 9.20 -1.90
N SER A 294 -11.86 10.35 -1.50
CA SER A 294 -12.23 11.62 -2.13
C SER A 294 -11.95 11.55 -3.63
N ALA A 295 -12.74 12.24 -4.45
CA ALA A 295 -12.51 12.29 -5.89
C ALA A 295 -11.07 12.71 -6.16
N VAL A 296 -10.29 11.81 -6.77
CA VAL A 296 -8.94 12.13 -7.24
C VAL A 296 -9.07 13.05 -8.43
N SER A 297 -8.57 14.28 -8.31
CA SER A 297 -8.51 15.20 -9.44
C SER A 297 -7.41 14.73 -10.38
N SER A 298 -7.79 14.09 -11.48
CA SER A 298 -6.86 13.81 -12.58
C SER A 298 -6.54 15.11 -13.28
N SER A 299 -5.29 15.55 -13.23
CA SER A 299 -4.83 16.76 -13.94
C SER A 299 -3.75 16.38 -14.96
N PRO A 300 -3.89 16.76 -16.24
CA PRO A 300 -2.80 16.62 -17.19
C PRO A 300 -1.70 17.64 -16.89
N GLU A 301 -0.44 17.27 -17.13
CA GLU A 301 0.72 18.15 -17.01
C GLU A 301 1.49 18.10 -18.33
N ILE A 302 1.54 19.21 -19.04
CA ILE A 302 2.12 19.30 -20.38
C ILE A 302 3.57 19.79 -20.32
N ALA A 303 4.46 19.07 -20.99
CA ALA A 303 5.81 19.54 -21.30
C ALA A 303 6.10 19.41 -22.80
N VAL A 304 6.92 20.31 -23.31
CA VAL A 304 7.39 20.30 -24.71
C VAL A 304 8.91 20.32 -24.70
N SER A 305 9.53 19.45 -25.47
CA SER A 305 10.99 19.41 -25.63
C SER A 305 11.39 19.38 -27.09
N GLY A 306 12.55 19.97 -27.39
CA GLY A 306 13.26 19.82 -28.66
C GLY A 306 14.70 19.41 -28.36
N ASN A 307 15.27 18.52 -29.19
CA ASN A 307 16.59 17.93 -28.92
C ASN A 307 16.73 17.27 -27.53
N SER A 308 15.63 16.75 -26.97
CA SER A 308 15.57 16.22 -25.60
C SER A 308 15.89 17.24 -24.49
N VAL A 309 15.75 18.53 -24.78
CA VAL A 309 15.85 19.64 -23.82
C VAL A 309 14.47 20.27 -23.66
N ASP A 310 14.02 20.43 -22.42
CA ASP A 310 12.74 21.05 -22.10
C ASP A 310 12.70 22.52 -22.52
N ILE A 311 11.63 22.89 -23.23
CA ILE A 311 11.35 24.27 -23.63
C ILE A 311 10.40 24.84 -22.57
N THR A 312 10.88 25.83 -21.82
CA THR A 312 10.12 26.39 -20.70
C THR A 312 8.92 27.19 -21.20
N ASN A 313 7.80 27.13 -20.48
CA ASN A 313 6.63 27.95 -20.82
C ASN A 313 6.98 29.45 -20.85
N GLY A 314 6.65 30.10 -21.97
CA GLY A 314 6.94 31.52 -22.17
C GLY A 314 8.38 31.82 -22.63
N ASP A 315 9.16 30.81 -23.00
CA ASP A 315 10.46 31.04 -23.64
C ASP A 315 10.30 31.83 -24.95
N ALA A 316 11.09 32.89 -25.09
CA ALA A 316 11.09 33.80 -26.23
C ALA A 316 12.47 33.92 -26.87
N ALA A 317 13.48 33.20 -26.38
CA ALA A 317 14.85 33.26 -26.87
C ALA A 317 15.18 31.97 -27.65
N PRO A 318 15.28 32.03 -28.98
CA PRO A 318 15.68 30.87 -29.77
C PRO A 318 17.06 30.34 -29.33
N SER A 319 17.19 29.01 -29.31
CA SER A 319 18.40 28.30 -28.89
C SER A 319 18.68 27.11 -29.80
N LEU A 320 19.95 26.92 -30.13
CA LEU A 320 20.40 25.72 -30.85
C LEU A 320 20.32 24.47 -29.96
N ALA A 321 20.32 24.63 -28.63
CA ALA A 321 20.34 23.51 -27.69
C ALA A 321 19.01 22.75 -27.63
N ASP A 322 17.89 23.45 -27.78
CA ASP A 322 16.52 22.91 -27.72
C ASP A 322 15.81 22.92 -29.09
N HIS A 323 16.56 23.17 -30.17
CA HIS A 323 16.07 23.26 -31.54
C HIS A 323 15.04 24.36 -31.81
N THR A 324 14.83 25.32 -30.91
CA THR A 324 14.02 26.51 -31.21
C THR A 324 14.72 27.46 -32.18
N ASP A 325 16.06 27.38 -32.28
CA ASP A 325 16.84 27.96 -33.37
C ASP A 325 17.03 26.92 -34.51
N PHE A 326 16.59 27.30 -35.71
CA PHE A 326 16.64 26.49 -36.91
C PHE A 326 17.97 26.62 -37.67
N ASP A 327 18.95 27.35 -37.13
CA ASP A 327 20.24 27.65 -37.77
C ASP A 327 20.06 28.38 -39.12
N SER A 328 21.17 28.70 -39.76
CA SER A 328 21.22 29.25 -41.11
C SER A 328 20.96 28.17 -42.16
N THR A 329 20.16 28.51 -43.17
CA THR A 329 19.91 27.66 -44.35
C THR A 329 20.17 28.44 -45.63
N ALA A 330 20.50 27.73 -46.71
CA ALA A 330 20.72 28.36 -48.01
C ALA A 330 19.42 28.96 -48.57
N ALA A 331 19.49 30.22 -49.03
CA ALA A 331 18.33 30.94 -49.57
C ALA A 331 17.67 30.25 -50.79
N ALA A 332 18.39 29.37 -51.48
CA ALA A 332 17.87 28.58 -52.60
C ALA A 332 17.45 27.17 -52.15
N GLY A 333 16.30 27.07 -51.48
CA GLY A 333 15.60 25.79 -51.26
C GLY A 333 16.10 24.90 -50.11
N GLY A 334 16.95 25.42 -49.22
CA GLY A 334 17.32 24.68 -48.02
C GLY A 334 16.22 24.74 -46.95
N ALA A 335 15.86 23.60 -46.36
CA ALA A 335 14.94 23.52 -45.23
C ALA A 335 15.63 22.78 -44.07
N VAL A 336 15.42 23.28 -42.84
CA VAL A 336 15.85 22.60 -41.62
C VAL A 336 14.61 22.02 -40.94
N ALA A 337 14.62 20.71 -40.73
CA ALA A 337 13.56 20.02 -40.00
C ALA A 337 13.97 19.86 -38.54
N ARG A 338 13.09 20.26 -37.63
CA ARG A 338 13.22 20.02 -36.19
C ARG A 338 12.00 19.26 -35.71
N THR A 339 12.22 18.28 -34.83
CA THR A 339 11.16 17.53 -34.16
C THR A 339 11.05 18.02 -32.74
N PHE A 340 9.81 18.28 -32.32
CA PHE A 340 9.44 18.58 -30.94
C PHE A 340 8.55 17.47 -30.43
N THR A 341 8.65 17.17 -29.14
CA THR A 341 7.88 16.13 -28.48
C THR A 341 7.01 16.77 -27.41
N ILE A 342 5.73 16.43 -27.42
CA ILE A 342 4.81 16.78 -26.33
C ILE A 342 4.70 15.58 -25.40
N THR A 343 4.91 15.78 -24.11
CA THR A 343 4.74 14.73 -23.09
C THR A 343 3.70 15.13 -22.07
N ASN A 344 3.01 14.13 -21.51
CA ASN A 344 2.07 14.31 -20.41
C ASN A 344 2.58 13.59 -19.16
N SER A 345 3.14 14.33 -18.21
CA SER A 345 3.60 13.76 -16.92
C SER A 345 2.51 13.77 -15.85
N GLY A 346 1.33 14.32 -16.16
CA GLY A 346 0.20 14.44 -15.24
C GLY A 346 -0.53 13.12 -15.04
N THR A 347 -1.49 13.14 -14.11
CA THR A 347 -2.31 11.97 -13.74
C THR A 347 -3.59 11.84 -14.56
N GLY A 348 -3.93 12.85 -15.37
CA GLY A 348 -5.04 12.82 -16.32
C GLY A 348 -4.59 12.90 -17.77
N ASP A 349 -5.44 12.47 -18.70
CA ASP A 349 -5.18 12.58 -20.13
C ASP A 349 -5.09 14.05 -20.57
N LEU A 350 -4.03 14.39 -21.29
CA LEU A 350 -3.82 15.71 -21.87
C LEU A 350 -4.60 15.78 -23.19
N THR A 351 -5.59 16.68 -23.25
CA THR A 351 -6.34 16.95 -24.48
C THR A 351 -5.72 18.13 -25.22
N LEU A 352 -5.22 17.90 -26.43
CA LEU A 352 -4.81 18.92 -27.38
C LEU A 352 -6.06 19.54 -28.01
N THR A 353 -6.21 20.85 -27.85
CA THR A 353 -7.47 21.56 -28.16
C THR A 353 -7.64 21.97 -29.63
N GLY A 354 -6.64 21.71 -30.48
CA GLY A 354 -6.76 21.94 -31.92
C GLY A 354 -7.74 20.95 -32.60
N THR A 355 -8.12 21.24 -33.85
CA THR A 355 -9.05 20.41 -34.62
C THR A 355 -8.26 19.55 -35.58
N ALA A 356 -8.51 18.24 -35.62
CA ALA A 356 -7.86 17.33 -36.56
C ALA A 356 -7.94 17.85 -38.01
N PRO A 357 -6.83 17.81 -38.79
CA PRO A 357 -5.52 17.25 -38.43
C PRO A 357 -4.57 18.21 -37.70
N ASP A 358 -4.98 19.46 -37.43
CA ASP A 358 -4.12 20.53 -36.95
C ASP A 358 -4.25 20.76 -35.44
N TYR A 359 -3.51 19.97 -34.66
CA TYR A 359 -3.43 20.13 -33.20
C TYR A 359 -2.41 21.18 -32.75
N VAL A 360 -1.34 21.37 -33.53
CA VAL A 360 -0.34 22.42 -33.35
C VAL A 360 -0.50 23.45 -34.46
N THR A 361 -0.58 24.73 -34.09
CA THR A 361 -0.70 25.83 -35.06
C THR A 361 0.45 26.81 -34.91
N LEU A 362 0.90 27.36 -36.04
CA LEU A 362 1.94 28.39 -36.08
C LEU A 362 1.29 29.77 -36.00
N SER A 363 1.88 30.67 -35.22
CA SER A 363 1.41 32.05 -35.08
C SER A 363 2.59 33.03 -34.97
N GLY A 364 2.32 34.33 -35.02
CA GLY A 364 3.34 35.38 -34.93
C GLY A 364 3.82 35.93 -36.28
N THR A 365 4.68 36.95 -36.23
CA THR A 365 5.09 37.77 -37.37
C THR A 365 5.96 37.05 -38.40
N GLY A 366 6.53 35.89 -38.06
CA GLY A 366 7.36 35.06 -38.94
C GLY A 366 6.75 33.71 -39.30
N ALA A 367 5.49 33.43 -38.94
CA ALA A 367 4.88 32.11 -39.08
C ALA A 367 4.92 31.56 -40.52
N SER A 368 4.86 32.43 -41.54
CA SER A 368 4.93 32.04 -42.96
C SER A 368 6.27 31.46 -43.40
N HIS A 369 7.33 31.59 -42.60
CA HIS A 369 8.63 30.97 -42.86
C HIS A 369 8.70 29.51 -42.36
N PHE A 370 7.70 29.07 -41.61
CA PHE A 370 7.66 27.75 -40.99
C PHE A 370 6.45 26.96 -41.51
N SER A 371 6.57 25.64 -41.47
CA SER A 371 5.46 24.73 -41.70
C SER A 371 5.54 23.56 -40.73
N VAL A 372 4.38 23.11 -40.24
CA VAL A 372 4.30 21.86 -39.48
C VAL A 372 4.20 20.73 -40.49
N THR A 373 5.23 19.88 -40.54
CA THR A 373 5.31 18.77 -41.52
C THR A 373 4.74 17.47 -40.97
N ALA A 374 4.64 17.33 -39.65
CA ALA A 374 3.98 16.24 -38.95
C ALA A 374 3.25 16.77 -37.72
N GLN A 375 1.97 16.45 -37.61
CA GLN A 375 1.12 16.77 -36.45
C GLN A 375 1.04 15.54 -35.51
N PRO A 376 0.72 15.73 -34.23
CA PRO A 376 0.28 14.64 -33.37
C PRO A 376 -0.84 13.82 -34.05
N THR A 377 -0.80 12.50 -33.96
CA THR A 377 -1.80 11.64 -34.62
C THR A 377 -3.12 11.55 -33.85
N SER A 378 -3.18 12.11 -32.64
CA SER A 378 -4.30 12.04 -31.70
C SER A 378 -4.47 13.39 -30.99
N ALA A 379 -5.71 13.75 -30.70
CA ALA A 379 -6.04 14.88 -29.82
C ALA A 379 -5.72 14.60 -28.34
N THR A 380 -5.32 13.38 -27.99
CA THR A 380 -5.11 12.95 -26.61
C THR A 380 -3.73 12.35 -26.44
N VAL A 381 -3.00 12.86 -25.44
CA VAL A 381 -1.76 12.27 -24.93
C VAL A 381 -2.06 11.68 -23.56
N ALA A 382 -2.04 10.35 -23.48
CA ALA A 382 -2.32 9.63 -22.24
C ALA A 382 -1.32 10.01 -21.13
N SER A 383 -1.71 9.85 -19.87
CA SER A 383 -0.79 9.98 -18.73
C SER A 383 0.48 9.12 -18.94
N GLY A 384 1.65 9.71 -18.71
CA GLY A 384 2.96 9.10 -18.96
C GLY A 384 3.34 8.95 -20.45
N GLY A 385 2.47 9.38 -21.36
CA GLY A 385 2.68 9.27 -22.80
C GLY A 385 3.41 10.46 -23.42
N GLY A 386 3.71 10.33 -24.70
CA GLY A 386 4.22 11.41 -25.55
C GLY A 386 3.80 11.24 -27.00
N THR A 387 3.86 12.32 -27.78
CA THR A 387 3.50 12.35 -29.20
C THR A 387 4.43 13.23 -30.03
#